data_AF-A0A829R8P2-F1
#
_entry.id   AF-A0A829R8P2-F1
#
_cell.length_a   1.000
_cell.length_b   1.000
_cell.length_c   1.000
_cell.angle_alpha   90.00
_cell.angle_beta   90.00
_cell.angle_gamma   90.00
#
_symmetry.space_group_name_H-M   'P 1'
#
loop_
_entity.id
_entity.type
_entity.pdbx_description
1 polymer ?
#
loop_
_entity_poly.entity_id
_entity_poly.type
_entity_poly.pdbx_seq_one_letter_code
_entity_poly.pdbx_strand_id
1 'polypeptide(L)'
;MLLLEAQKKTKSRLAAVTQPFVNGYFTFFASSGLGTLQQGELIQNFSSIQQDIFLTAYAAYICELLDKATDEKRANPSLYELVFQILRDIDEGYDPEILVQLFEMKMLPVMGFYPVMDKCAICGETTGHFDFSTHSDGIICHRCFEKDPYRLHLPEKVVKLLRLFYIFRLDRLGNIDVKPETKKIAA
;
A
#
# COMPACT_ATOMS: atom_id res chain seq x y z
N MET A 1 5.43 7.16 8.77
CA MET A 1 6.82 7.41 8.37
C MET A 1 7.14 8.85 8.75
N LEU A 2 8.01 9.08 9.72
CA LEU A 2 8.38 10.45 10.09
C LEU A 2 9.30 10.99 9.01
N LEU A 3 8.78 11.88 8.15
CA LEU A 3 9.60 12.76 7.33
C LEU A 3 10.31 13.74 8.28
N LEU A 4 11.49 13.36 8.75
CA LEU A 4 12.41 14.29 9.40
C LEU A 4 13.37 14.78 8.32
N GLU A 5 13.24 16.05 7.93
CA GLU A 5 14.28 16.75 7.18
C GLU A 5 15.53 16.88 8.07
N ALA A 6 16.38 15.86 8.04
CA ALA A 6 17.67 15.92 8.70
C ALA A 6 18.59 16.86 7.92
N GLN A 7 18.93 18.02 8.52
CA GLN A 7 19.99 18.88 7.99
C GLN A 7 21.30 18.09 7.97
N LYS A 8 21.79 17.77 6.76
CA LYS A 8 23.05 17.06 6.52
C LYS A 8 24.23 17.90 7.03
N LYS A 9 24.62 17.72 8.29
CA LYS A 9 25.99 18.01 8.75
C LYS A 9 26.84 16.77 8.53
N THR A 10 27.89 16.91 7.74
CA THR A 10 28.79 15.89 7.15
C THR A 10 29.52 14.97 8.17
N LYS A 11 29.23 15.08 9.47
CA LYS A 11 29.76 14.24 10.57
C LYS A 11 28.70 13.91 11.64
N SER A 12 27.41 13.91 11.29
CA SER A 12 26.36 13.58 12.27
C SER A 12 26.34 12.08 12.57
N ARG A 13 26.43 11.70 13.85
CA ARG A 13 26.22 10.31 14.33
C ARG A 13 24.87 9.73 13.90
N LEU A 14 23.92 10.60 13.54
CA LEU A 14 22.56 10.23 13.16
C LEU A 14 22.41 9.97 11.65
N ALA A 15 23.44 10.20 10.84
CA ALA A 15 23.34 10.14 9.38
C ALA A 15 22.86 8.77 8.86
N ALA A 16 23.26 7.67 9.50
CA ALA A 16 22.85 6.32 9.09
C ALA A 16 21.37 6.06 9.41
N VAL A 17 20.89 6.48 10.58
CA VAL A 17 19.50 6.26 11.02
C VAL A 17 18.51 7.22 10.36
N THR A 18 18.99 8.27 9.68
CA THR A 18 18.16 9.21 8.91
C THR A 18 18.22 8.99 7.41
N GLN A 19 18.73 7.85 6.93
CA GLN A 19 18.65 7.51 5.52
C GLN A 19 17.19 7.17 5.13
N PRO A 20 16.79 7.40 3.87
CA PRO A 20 15.54 6.86 3.34
C PRO A 20 15.44 5.35 3.53
N PHE A 21 14.22 4.85 3.72
CA PHE A 21 13.95 3.42 3.89
C PHE A 21 14.72 2.79 5.07
N VAL A 22 14.79 3.54 6.17
CA VAL A 22 15.20 3.05 7.48
C VAL A 22 14.00 3.08 8.42
N ASN A 23 13.78 1.97 9.12
CA ASN A 23 12.85 1.93 10.24
C ASN A 23 13.62 1.95 11.57
N GLY A 24 13.15 2.75 12.52
CA GLY A 24 13.87 2.97 13.78
C GLY A 24 13.07 3.68 14.85
N TYR A 25 13.61 3.71 16.07
CA TYR A 25 13.12 4.56 17.14
C TYR A 25 13.84 5.90 17.10
N PHE A 26 13.11 6.99 17.27
CA PHE A 26 13.65 8.34 17.23
C PHE A 26 13.21 9.13 18.46
N THR A 27 14.15 9.80 19.10
CA THR A 27 13.89 10.77 20.18
C THR A 27 14.17 12.17 19.65
N PHE A 28 13.18 13.04 19.73
CA PHE A 28 13.28 14.41 19.23
C PHE A 28 12.55 15.40 20.15
N PHE A 29 12.99 16.66 20.12
CA PHE A 29 12.24 17.76 20.71
C PHE A 29 11.24 18.28 19.69
N ALA A 30 9.95 18.18 20.02
CA ALA A 30 8.88 18.77 19.23
C ALA A 30 8.92 20.29 19.36
N SER A 31 8.79 21.00 18.25
CA SER A 31 8.59 22.46 18.20
C SER A 31 7.38 22.75 17.30
N SER A 32 6.90 24.00 17.27
CA SER A 32 5.84 24.41 16.34
C SER A 32 6.27 24.38 14.87
N GLY A 33 7.57 24.25 14.60
CA GLY A 33 8.15 24.05 13.27
C GLY A 33 8.99 22.77 13.24
N LEU A 34 10.20 22.86 12.71
CA LEU A 34 11.12 21.73 12.64
C LEU A 34 11.57 21.30 14.04
N GLY A 35 11.32 20.03 14.37
CA GLY A 35 11.84 19.41 15.59
C GLY A 35 13.33 19.13 15.49
N THR A 36 14.01 19.02 16.65
CA THR A 36 15.43 18.65 16.70
C THR A 36 15.57 17.18 17.09
N LEU A 37 16.15 16.36 16.21
CA LEU A 37 16.47 14.97 16.50
C LEU A 37 17.65 14.87 17.48
N GLN A 38 17.45 14.12 18.57
CA GLN A 38 18.45 13.91 19.63
C GLN A 38 19.14 12.55 19.48
N GLN A 39 18.35 11.50 19.28
CA GLN A 39 18.81 10.12 19.20
C GLN A 39 17.99 9.36 18.16
N GLY A 40 18.62 8.38 17.52
CA GLY A 40 17.94 7.40 16.69
C GLY A 40 18.56 6.01 16.90
N GLU A 41 17.72 4.99 16.94
CA GLU A 41 18.09 3.58 17.01
C GLU A 41 17.54 2.86 15.79
N LEU A 42 18.44 2.20 15.04
CA LEU A 42 18.10 1.44 13.86
C LEU A 42 17.37 0.14 14.26
N ILE A 43 16.19 -0.10 13.72
CA ILE A 43 15.47 -1.37 13.86
C ILE A 43 15.66 -2.22 12.60
N GLN A 44 15.40 -1.63 11.42
CA GLN A 44 15.49 -2.31 10.13
C GLN A 44 16.06 -1.36 9.08
N ASN A 45 17.02 -1.86 8.31
CA ASN A 45 17.52 -1.19 7.11
C ASN A 45 17.02 -1.96 5.87
N PHE A 46 16.22 -1.33 5.02
CA PHE A 46 15.75 -1.96 3.77
C PHE A 46 16.81 -1.80 2.67
N SER A 47 17.82 -2.66 2.73
CA SER A 47 19.08 -2.48 1.98
C SER A 47 18.91 -2.79 0.50
N SER A 48 18.10 -3.79 0.14
CA SER A 48 17.78 -4.12 -1.25
C SER A 48 17.03 -2.95 -1.90
N ILE A 49 16.07 -2.36 -1.18
CA ILE A 49 15.36 -1.15 -1.63
C ILE A 49 16.34 -0.02 -1.90
N GLN A 50 17.27 0.26 -0.99
CA GLN A 50 18.25 1.36 -1.12
C GLN A 50 19.24 1.17 -2.27
N GLN A 51 19.52 -0.08 -2.68
CA GLN A 51 20.54 -0.40 -3.68
C GLN A 51 19.98 -0.57 -5.10
N ASP A 52 18.67 -0.78 -5.23
CA ASP A 52 18.00 -0.95 -6.53
C ASP A 52 17.06 0.24 -6.80
N ILE A 53 17.28 0.92 -7.92
CA ILE A 53 16.51 2.11 -8.30
C ILE A 53 15.03 1.82 -8.56
N PHE A 54 14.69 0.63 -9.07
CA PHE A 54 13.32 0.23 -9.31
C PHE A 54 12.61 -0.10 -8.00
N LEU A 55 13.25 -0.83 -7.09
CA LEU A 55 12.69 -1.09 -5.76
C LEU A 55 12.51 0.21 -4.97
N THR A 56 13.49 1.12 -5.04
CA THR A 56 13.39 2.49 -4.49
C THR A 56 12.17 3.21 -5.05
N ALA A 57 11.89 3.12 -6.35
CA ALA A 57 10.75 3.81 -6.97
C ALA A 57 9.40 3.27 -6.43
N TYR A 58 9.24 1.96 -6.29
CA TYR A 58 8.04 1.37 -5.70
C TYR A 58 7.87 1.76 -4.22
N ALA A 59 8.94 1.70 -3.43
CA ALA A 59 8.91 2.10 -2.04
C ALA A 59 8.58 3.59 -1.87
N ALA A 60 9.17 4.46 -2.71
CA ALA A 60 8.88 5.88 -2.73
C ALA A 60 7.40 6.15 -3.07
N TYR A 61 6.84 5.42 -4.04
CA TYR A 61 5.42 5.53 -4.38
C TYR A 61 4.50 5.19 -3.21
N ILE A 62 4.76 4.09 -2.50
CA ILE A 62 4.01 3.69 -1.29
C ILE A 62 4.07 4.79 -0.23
N CYS A 63 5.28 5.32 0.01
CA CYS A 63 5.53 6.39 0.95
C CYS A 63 4.79 7.68 0.58
N GLU A 64 4.79 8.07 -0.70
CA GLU A 64 4.11 9.27 -1.20
C GLU A 64 2.59 9.12 -1.14
N LEU A 65 2.06 7.95 -1.50
CA LEU A 65 0.63 7.65 -1.40
C LEU A 65 0.16 7.71 0.07
N LEU A 66 0.92 7.15 1.00
CA LEU A 66 0.63 7.24 2.43
C LEU A 66 0.60 8.70 2.90
N ASP A 67 1.61 9.48 2.52
CA ASP A 67 1.74 10.89 2.91
C ASP A 67 0.55 11.73 2.41
N LYS A 68 0.15 11.53 1.15
CA LYS A 68 -1.01 12.24 0.55
C LYS A 68 -2.36 11.79 1.11
N ALA A 69 -2.48 10.54 1.55
CA ALA A 69 -3.74 9.97 2.01
C ALA A 69 -3.96 10.07 3.53
N THR A 70 -2.99 10.59 4.30
CA THR A 70 -3.08 10.66 5.76
C THR A 70 -2.86 12.07 6.29
N ASP A 71 -3.54 12.40 7.40
CA ASP A 71 -3.32 13.67 8.09
C ASP A 71 -2.02 13.63 8.89
N GLU A 72 -1.28 14.74 8.87
CA GLU A 72 -0.13 14.92 9.74
C GLU A 72 -0.49 14.71 11.22
N LYS A 73 0.43 14.11 11.98
CA LYS A 73 0.38 13.98 13.46
C LYS A 73 -0.77 13.14 14.01
N ARG A 74 -1.47 12.36 13.17
CA ARG A 74 -2.39 11.31 13.65
C ARG A 74 -1.71 9.95 13.62
N ALA A 75 -1.61 9.33 14.80
CA ALA A 75 -1.07 7.97 14.90
C ALA A 75 -2.06 6.96 14.31
N ASN A 76 -1.56 6.10 13.41
CA ASN A 76 -2.30 4.96 12.90
C ASN A 76 -1.40 3.70 12.90
N PRO A 77 -1.41 2.92 14.00
CA PRO A 77 -0.58 1.74 14.15
C PRO A 77 -0.80 0.70 13.04
N SER A 78 -2.05 0.48 12.62
CA SER A 78 -2.40 -0.48 11.58
C SER A 78 -1.81 -0.11 10.21
N LEU A 79 -1.80 1.17 9.84
CA LEU A 79 -1.17 1.62 8.60
C LEU A 79 0.36 1.55 8.68
N TYR A 80 0.94 1.84 9.85
CA TYR A 80 2.35 1.64 10.05
C TYR A 80 2.75 0.17 9.86
N GLU A 81 2.02 -0.77 10.47
CA GLU A 81 2.25 -2.21 10.31
C GLU A 81 2.12 -2.65 8.85
N LEU A 82 1.09 -2.16 8.14
CA LEU A 82 0.88 -2.46 6.73
C LEU A 82 2.07 -2.01 5.87
N VAL A 83 2.50 -0.76 6.00
CA VAL A 83 3.62 -0.22 5.20
C VAL A 83 4.93 -0.87 5.58
N PHE A 84 5.18 -1.12 6.88
CA PHE A 84 6.37 -1.83 7.33
C PHE A 84 6.46 -3.22 6.70
N GLN A 85 5.36 -3.98 6.72
CA GLN A 85 5.30 -5.31 6.12
C GLN A 85 5.54 -5.25 4.60
N ILE A 86 4.89 -4.33 3.88
CA ILE A 86 5.08 -4.18 2.43
C ILE A 86 6.53 -3.85 2.09
N LEU A 87 7.14 -2.88 2.79
CA LEU A 87 8.53 -2.52 2.54
C LEU A 87 9.48 -3.67 2.85
N ARG A 88 9.20 -4.45 3.90
CA ARG A 88 9.96 -5.66 4.19
C ARG A 88 9.84 -6.71 3.08
N ASP A 89 8.63 -6.95 2.59
CA ASP A 89 8.40 -7.95 1.54
C ASP A 89 9.07 -7.52 0.21
N ILE A 90 9.03 -6.23 -0.14
CA ILE A 90 9.81 -5.71 -1.27
C ILE A 90 11.31 -5.96 -1.06
N ASP A 91 11.83 -5.69 0.14
CA ASP A 91 13.26 -5.86 0.46
C ASP A 91 13.70 -7.35 0.46
N GLU A 92 12.79 -8.26 0.80
CA GLU A 92 12.96 -9.72 0.75
C GLU A 92 12.82 -10.31 -0.66
N GLY A 93 12.47 -9.51 -1.67
CA GLY A 93 12.43 -9.89 -3.08
C GLY A 93 11.05 -10.38 -3.56
N TYR A 94 9.98 -10.12 -2.80
CA TYR A 94 8.63 -10.30 -3.30
C TYR A 94 8.31 -9.27 -4.37
N ASP A 95 7.32 -9.60 -5.21
CA ASP A 95 6.98 -8.82 -6.38
C ASP A 95 6.46 -7.42 -6.03
N PRO A 96 7.22 -6.34 -6.31
CA PRO A 96 6.86 -5.01 -5.82
C PRO A 96 5.63 -4.45 -6.52
N GLU A 97 5.36 -4.84 -7.77
CA GLU A 97 4.18 -4.41 -8.51
C GLU A 97 2.90 -4.95 -7.85
N ILE A 98 2.93 -6.21 -7.42
CA ILE A 98 1.81 -6.83 -6.69
C ILE A 98 1.62 -6.21 -5.30
N LEU A 99 2.71 -5.93 -4.60
CA LEU A 99 2.64 -5.31 -3.28
C LEU A 99 2.10 -3.88 -3.35
N VAL A 100 2.43 -3.13 -4.41
CA VAL A 100 1.84 -1.81 -4.66
C VAL A 100 0.34 -1.91 -4.95
N GLN A 101 -0.09 -2.79 -5.85
CA GLN A 101 -1.53 -2.96 -6.14
C GLN A 101 -2.33 -3.39 -4.90
N LEU A 102 -1.73 -4.25 -4.07
CA LEU A 102 -2.31 -4.62 -2.79
C LEU A 102 -2.43 -3.40 -1.87
N PHE A 103 -1.36 -2.61 -1.74
CA PHE A 103 -1.35 -1.41 -0.93
C PHE A 103 -2.43 -0.42 -1.36
N GLU A 104 -2.59 -0.18 -2.66
CA GLU A 104 -3.62 0.71 -3.22
C GLU A 104 -5.03 0.26 -2.83
N MET A 105 -5.32 -1.04 -2.98
CA MET A 105 -6.60 -1.59 -2.56
C MET A 105 -6.83 -1.44 -1.04
N LYS A 106 -5.77 -1.54 -0.23
CA LYS A 106 -5.85 -1.30 1.22
C LYS A 106 -5.99 0.18 1.60
N MET A 107 -5.55 1.09 0.74
CA MET A 107 -5.65 2.53 0.95
C MET A 107 -7.00 3.10 0.56
N LEU A 108 -7.83 2.37 -0.21
CA LEU A 108 -9.16 2.85 -0.60
C LEU A 108 -10.01 3.33 0.61
N PRO A 109 -10.17 2.57 1.71
CA PRO A 109 -10.94 3.04 2.87
C PRO A 109 -10.31 4.25 3.57
N VAL A 110 -8.98 4.33 3.57
CA VAL A 110 -8.24 5.48 4.15
C VAL A 110 -8.55 6.76 3.38
N MET A 111 -8.67 6.64 2.05
CA MET A 111 -9.05 7.73 1.15
C MET A 111 -10.57 7.99 1.10
N GLY A 112 -11.37 7.25 1.87
CA GLY A 112 -12.83 7.42 1.94
C GLY A 112 -13.64 6.60 0.93
N PHE A 113 -13.00 5.68 0.20
CA PHE A 113 -13.67 4.79 -0.75
C PHE A 113 -13.93 3.42 -0.13
N TYR A 114 -15.18 2.96 -0.17
CA TYR A 114 -15.61 1.71 0.46
C TYR A 114 -16.32 0.80 -0.54
N PRO A 115 -15.61 0.28 -1.57
CA PRO A 115 -16.27 -0.55 -2.56
C PRO A 115 -16.80 -1.86 -1.96
N VAL A 116 -17.96 -2.30 -2.41
CA VAL A 116 -18.52 -3.61 -2.07
C VAL A 116 -17.73 -4.68 -2.83
N MET A 117 -16.84 -5.39 -2.13
CA MET A 117 -15.96 -6.40 -2.73
C MET A 117 -16.30 -7.83 -2.29
N ASP A 118 -17.13 -8.01 -1.27
CA ASP A 118 -17.47 -9.33 -0.71
C ASP A 118 -18.68 -10.00 -1.37
N LYS A 119 -19.50 -9.23 -2.08
CA LYS A 119 -20.74 -9.66 -2.75
C LYS A 119 -21.12 -8.71 -3.88
N CYS A 120 -22.11 -9.09 -4.67
CA CYS A 120 -22.69 -8.22 -5.69
C CYS A 120 -23.29 -6.97 -5.02
N ALA A 121 -22.83 -5.78 -5.41
CA ALA A 121 -23.32 -4.50 -4.90
C ALA A 121 -24.83 -4.28 -5.17
N ILE A 122 -25.39 -4.95 -6.18
CA ILE A 122 -26.80 -4.78 -6.57
C ILE A 122 -27.72 -5.83 -5.94
N CYS A 123 -27.38 -7.11 -6.02
CA CYS A 123 -28.27 -8.19 -5.61
C CYS A 123 -27.78 -9.03 -4.43
N GLY A 124 -26.58 -8.75 -3.90
CA GLY A 124 -26.01 -9.45 -2.74
C GLY A 124 -25.51 -10.88 -3.00
N GLU A 125 -25.51 -11.37 -4.24
CA GLU A 125 -24.95 -12.68 -4.58
C GLU A 125 -23.44 -12.74 -4.28
N THR A 126 -22.97 -13.84 -3.71
CA THR A 126 -21.57 -14.01 -3.28
C THR A 126 -20.78 -14.96 -4.19
N THR A 127 -21.48 -15.66 -5.10
CA THR A 127 -20.95 -16.69 -5.99
C THR A 127 -21.12 -16.36 -7.48
N GLY A 128 -20.35 -17.04 -8.33
CA GLY A 128 -20.36 -16.86 -9.79
C GLY A 128 -19.33 -15.86 -10.29
N HIS A 129 -19.48 -15.44 -11.54
CA HIS A 129 -18.59 -14.46 -12.17
C HIS A 129 -18.98 -13.04 -11.75
N PHE A 130 -17.95 -12.24 -11.48
CA PHE A 130 -18.06 -10.85 -11.07
C PHE A 130 -17.24 -9.96 -12.00
N ASP A 131 -17.62 -8.70 -12.04
CA ASP A 131 -16.90 -7.60 -12.69
C ASP A 131 -17.03 -6.34 -11.83
N PHE A 132 -16.15 -5.36 -12.03
CA PHE A 132 -16.15 -4.13 -11.25
C PHE A 132 -17.02 -3.07 -11.91
N SER A 133 -17.95 -2.49 -11.13
CA SER A 133 -18.82 -1.40 -11.53
C SER A 133 -18.46 -0.16 -10.71
N THR A 134 -17.97 0.87 -11.37
CA THR A 134 -17.76 2.19 -10.75
C THR A 134 -19.08 2.83 -10.38
N HIS A 135 -20.16 2.58 -11.15
CA HIS A 135 -21.49 3.10 -10.87
C HIS A 135 -22.14 2.50 -9.61
N SER A 136 -21.82 1.25 -9.28
CA SER A 136 -22.36 0.56 -8.11
C SER A 136 -21.39 0.55 -6.92
N ASP A 137 -20.28 1.29 -7.01
CA ASP A 137 -19.20 1.31 -6.03
C ASP A 137 -18.80 -0.10 -5.58
N GLY A 138 -18.50 -1.01 -6.52
CA GLY A 138 -18.09 -2.37 -6.17
C GLY A 138 -18.26 -3.41 -7.26
N ILE A 139 -18.15 -4.68 -6.88
CA ILE A 139 -18.32 -5.79 -7.82
C ILE A 139 -19.81 -6.07 -8.05
N ILE A 140 -20.16 -6.41 -9.29
CA ILE A 140 -21.50 -6.87 -9.67
C ILE A 140 -21.40 -8.25 -10.28
N CYS A 141 -22.39 -9.12 -10.04
CA CYS A 141 -22.38 -10.46 -10.59
C CYS A 141 -22.88 -10.48 -12.04
N HIS A 142 -22.59 -11.55 -12.77
CA HIS A 142 -23.02 -11.75 -14.17
C HIS A 142 -24.53 -11.55 -14.42
N ARG A 143 -25.39 -11.82 -13.43
CA ARG A 143 -26.84 -11.58 -13.52
C ARG A 143 -27.23 -10.10 -13.46
N CYS A 144 -26.31 -9.25 -13.02
CA CYS A 144 -26.49 -7.81 -12.89
C CYS A 144 -25.64 -7.00 -13.90
N PHE A 145 -24.90 -7.65 -14.80
CA PHE A 145 -24.07 -6.95 -15.80
C PHE A 145 -24.87 -5.99 -16.69
N GLU A 146 -26.09 -6.35 -17.06
CA GLU A 146 -26.98 -5.49 -17.85
C GLU A 146 -27.41 -4.21 -17.10
N LYS A 147 -27.27 -4.18 -15.77
CA LYS A 147 -27.59 -3.00 -14.96
C LYS A 147 -26.48 -1.95 -14.97
N ASP A 148 -25.27 -2.34 -15.39
CA ASP A 148 -24.18 -1.42 -15.67
C ASP A 148 -23.44 -1.85 -16.96
N PRO A 149 -23.87 -1.32 -18.12
CA PRO A 149 -23.20 -1.56 -19.40
C PRO A 149 -21.75 -1.06 -19.44
N TYR A 150 -21.38 -0.10 -18.58
CA TYR A 150 -20.07 0.56 -18.53
C TYR A 150 -19.15 0.01 -17.42
N ARG A 151 -19.51 -1.13 -16.82
CA ARG A 151 -18.60 -1.90 -15.96
C ARG A 151 -17.26 -2.14 -16.67
N LEU A 152 -16.22 -2.43 -15.91
CA LEU A 152 -14.84 -2.40 -16.43
C LEU A 152 -14.48 -3.55 -17.39
N HIS A 153 -15.34 -4.56 -17.57
CA HIS A 153 -15.12 -5.74 -18.43
C HIS A 153 -13.78 -6.42 -18.14
N LEU A 154 -13.41 -6.50 -16.86
CA LEU A 154 -12.12 -7.02 -16.43
C LEU A 154 -12.07 -8.55 -16.58
N PRO A 155 -10.88 -9.13 -16.86
CA PRO A 155 -10.70 -10.56 -16.74
C PRO A 155 -11.06 -11.05 -15.34
N GLU A 156 -11.76 -12.17 -15.23
CA GLU A 156 -12.24 -12.68 -13.94
C GLU A 156 -11.11 -12.86 -12.90
N LYS A 157 -9.91 -13.21 -13.36
CA LYS A 157 -8.72 -13.34 -12.49
C LYS A 157 -8.34 -12.00 -11.84
N VAL A 158 -8.45 -10.90 -12.56
CA VAL A 158 -8.18 -9.55 -12.05
C VAL A 158 -9.21 -9.20 -10.97
N VAL A 159 -10.49 -9.42 -11.24
CA VAL A 159 -11.57 -9.15 -10.26
C VAL A 159 -11.38 -9.97 -8.98
N LYS A 160 -11.00 -11.25 -9.12
CA LYS A 160 -10.66 -12.11 -7.97
C LYS A 160 -9.46 -11.60 -7.19
N LEU A 161 -8.43 -11.10 -7.88
CA LEU A 161 -7.24 -10.54 -7.26
C LEU A 161 -7.55 -9.25 -6.48
N LEU A 162 -8.29 -8.32 -7.08
CA LEU A 162 -8.73 -7.08 -6.42
C LEU A 162 -9.58 -7.40 -5.17
N ARG A 163 -10.48 -8.38 -5.29
CA ARG A 163 -11.29 -8.88 -4.16
C ARG A 163 -10.41 -9.47 -3.05
N LEU A 164 -9.39 -10.25 -3.42
CA LEU A 164 -8.43 -10.82 -2.47
C LEU A 164 -7.65 -9.72 -1.74
N PHE A 165 -7.08 -8.76 -2.48
CA PHE A 165 -6.31 -7.65 -1.93
C PHE A 165 -7.14 -6.77 -1.00
N TYR A 166 -8.39 -6.49 -1.36
CA TYR A 166 -9.26 -5.67 -0.52
C TYR A 166 -9.66 -6.37 0.77
N ILE A 167 -10.10 -7.64 0.70
CA ILE A 167 -10.70 -8.34 1.86
C ILE A 167 -9.65 -8.96 2.79
N PHE A 168 -8.59 -9.55 2.26
CA PHE A 168 -7.67 -10.35 3.07
C PHE A 168 -6.59 -9.49 3.71
N ARG A 169 -6.26 -9.76 4.97
CA ARG A 169 -5.12 -9.10 5.63
C ARG A 169 -3.81 -9.64 5.07
N LEU A 170 -2.80 -8.76 4.94
CA LEU A 170 -1.50 -9.08 4.34
C LEU A 170 -0.82 -10.29 4.99
N ASP A 171 -0.95 -10.46 6.32
CA ASP A 171 -0.44 -11.63 7.07
C ASP A 171 -1.05 -12.99 6.67
N ARG A 172 -2.12 -12.97 5.87
CA ARG A 172 -2.81 -14.18 5.37
C ARG A 172 -2.68 -14.38 3.86
N LEU A 173 -2.07 -13.43 3.14
CA LEU A 173 -1.72 -13.61 1.74
C LEU A 173 -0.36 -14.31 1.70
N GLY A 174 -0.34 -15.64 1.49
CA GLY A 174 0.91 -16.38 1.25
C GLY A 174 1.59 -15.95 -0.07
N ASN A 175 2.47 -16.78 -0.62
CA ASN A 175 3.10 -16.51 -1.93
C ASN A 175 2.04 -16.32 -3.03
N ILE A 176 1.94 -15.10 -3.57
CA ILE A 176 1.06 -14.77 -4.69
C ILE A 176 1.90 -14.73 -5.96
N ASP A 177 1.80 -15.77 -6.78
CA ASP A 177 2.38 -15.78 -8.12
C ASP A 177 1.35 -15.25 -9.14
N VAL A 178 1.54 -14.01 -9.57
CA VAL A 178 0.66 -13.34 -10.53
C VAL A 178 1.37 -13.19 -11.87
N LYS A 179 0.76 -13.76 -12.91
CA LYS A 179 1.31 -13.68 -14.27
C LYS A 179 1.40 -12.22 -14.77
N PRO A 180 2.45 -11.84 -15.51
CA PRO A 180 2.67 -10.46 -15.96
C PRO A 180 1.49 -9.83 -16.70
N GLU A 181 0.72 -10.61 -17.47
CA GLU A 181 -0.45 -10.11 -18.20
C GLU A 181 -1.58 -9.66 -17.27
N THR A 182 -1.69 -10.28 -16.09
CA THR A 182 -2.72 -9.95 -15.10
C THR A 182 -2.37 -8.64 -14.38
N LYS A 183 -1.07 -8.39 -14.16
CA LYS A 183 -0.59 -7.19 -13.48
C LYS A 183 -0.88 -5.91 -14.25
N LYS A 184 -0.59 -5.92 -15.56
CA LYS A 184 -0.80 -4.77 -16.45
C LYS A 184 -2.26 -4.33 -16.59
N ILE A 185 -3.21 -5.23 -16.31
CA ILE A 185 -4.65 -4.96 -16.39
C ILE A 185 -5.18 -4.47 -15.03
N ALA A 186 -4.47 -4.80 -13.94
CA ALA A 186 -4.82 -4.40 -12.58
C ALA A 186 -4.18 -3.08 -12.13
N ALA A 187 -3.12 -2.62 -12.83
CA ALA A 187 -2.48 -1.31 -12.66
C ALA A 187 -3.28 -0.22 -13.39
#